data_AF-A0A0M3HJU3-F1
#
_entry.id   AF-A0A0M3HJU3-F1
#
_cell.length_a   1.000
_cell.length_b   1.000
_cell.length_c   1.000
_cell.angle_alpha   90.00
_cell.angle_beta   90.00
_cell.angle_gamma   90.00
#
_symmetry.space_group_name_H-M   'P 1'
#
loop_
_entity.id
_entity.type
_entity.pdbx_description
1 polymer ?
#
loop_
_entity_poly.entity_id
_entity_poly.type
_entity_poly.pdbx_seq_one_letter_code
_entity_poly.pdbx_strand_id
1 'polypeptide(L)'
;MNQTIAWENWVYMQQIAGYYKRFQYQSTFTVDVLTVKGAGHMVPTDRPGPALQMFHNFLLGIPYSTKVPFNLAHTPLKPEYQNLLQVCCCQLYSIGL
;
A
#
# COMPACT_ATOMS: atom_id res chain seq x y z
N MET A 1 -20.10 -10.86 -19.32
CA MET A 1 -19.44 -9.76 -18.58
C MET A 1 -18.50 -9.09 -19.55
N ASN A 2 -18.61 -7.77 -19.72
CA ASN A 2 -17.71 -7.01 -20.58
C ASN A 2 -16.60 -6.43 -19.73
N GLN A 3 -15.37 -6.52 -20.21
CA GLN A 3 -14.23 -5.89 -19.55
C GLN A 3 -14.20 -4.41 -19.93
N THR A 4 -14.25 -3.52 -18.93
CA THR A 4 -14.18 -2.07 -19.16
C THR A 4 -12.77 -1.52 -18.93
N ILE A 5 -12.00 -2.16 -18.04
CA ILE A 5 -10.58 -1.87 -17.83
C ILE A 5 -9.81 -3.18 -17.97
N ALA A 6 -8.92 -3.22 -18.97
CA ALA A 6 -8.22 -4.44 -19.34
C ALA A 6 -7.02 -4.76 -18.46
N TRP A 7 -6.22 -3.74 -18.15
CA TRP A 7 -5.04 -3.84 -17.30
C TRP A 7 -4.56 -2.43 -16.97
N GLU A 8 -4.63 -2.03 -15.70
CA GLU A 8 -4.11 -0.75 -15.26
C GLU A 8 -3.35 -0.92 -13.94
N ASN A 9 -2.26 -0.17 -13.77
CA ASN A 9 -1.51 -0.14 -12.52
C ASN A 9 -2.13 0.86 -11.55
N TRP A 10 -2.10 0.53 -10.25
CA TRP A 10 -2.42 1.48 -9.20
C TRP A 10 -1.21 1.74 -8.31
N VAL A 11 -1.13 2.96 -7.78
CA VAL A 11 0.07 3.49 -7.11
C VAL A 11 -0.23 3.79 -5.66
N TYR A 12 0.66 3.37 -4.76
CA TYR A 12 0.69 3.78 -3.37
C TYR A 12 1.95 4.61 -3.13
N MET A 13 1.77 5.84 -2.67
CA MET A 13 2.85 6.84 -2.56
C MET A 13 3.57 7.09 -3.90
N GLN A 14 4.78 6.56 -4.07
CA GLN A 14 5.64 6.71 -5.26
C GLN A 14 5.92 5.34 -5.92
N GLN A 15 5.22 4.28 -5.50
CA GLN A 15 5.52 2.91 -5.89
C GLN A 15 4.27 2.21 -6.44
N ILE A 16 4.47 1.35 -7.43
CA ILE A 16 3.39 0.51 -7.97
C ILE A 16 2.95 -0.45 -6.87
N ALA A 17 1.70 -0.32 -6.46
CA ALA A 17 1.08 -1.15 -5.44
C ALA A 17 0.45 -2.40 -6.02
N GLY A 18 0.15 -2.42 -7.32
CA GLY A 18 -0.28 -3.61 -8.05
C GLY A 18 -1.03 -3.23 -9.33
N TYR A 19 -1.83 -4.17 -9.83
CA TYR A 19 -2.63 -4.02 -11.05
C TYR A 19 -4.08 -4.39 -10.79
N TYR A 20 -4.97 -3.83 -11.62
CA TYR A 20 -6.40 -4.09 -11.53
C TYR A 20 -7.08 -4.25 -12.88
N LYS A 21 -8.20 -4.95 -12.86
CA LYS A 21 -9.12 -5.13 -13.99
C LYS A 21 -10.54 -4.84 -13.53
N ARG A 22 -11.33 -4.25 -14.41
CA ARG A 22 -12.75 -3.97 -14.15
C ARG A 22 -13.62 -4.70 -15.15
N PHE A 23 -14.61 -5.40 -14.62
CA PHE A 23 -15.63 -6.10 -15.39
C PHE A 23 -17.00 -5.52 -15.05
N GLN A 24 -17.83 -5.36 -16.08
CA GLN A 24 -19.19 -4.88 -15.94
C GLN A 24 -20.16 -5.89 -16.55
N TYR A 25 -21.22 -6.20 -15.83
CA TYR A 25 -22.32 -7.04 -16.30
C TYR A 25 -23.53 -6.19 -16.61
N GLN A 26 -23.91 -6.14 -17.89
CA GLN A 26 -25.13 -5.48 -18.40
C GLN A 26 -25.43 -4.10 -17.77
N SER A 27 -24.37 -3.33 -17.47
CA SER A 27 -24.40 -2.05 -16.76
C SER A 27 -25.01 -2.03 -15.34
N THR A 28 -25.40 -3.17 -14.78
CA THR A 28 -26.03 -3.27 -13.44
C THR A 28 -25.05 -3.61 -12.34
N PHE A 29 -23.98 -4.33 -12.66
CA PHE A 29 -23.03 -4.83 -11.67
C PHE A 29 -21.60 -4.65 -12.15
N THR A 30 -20.74 -4.16 -11.27
CA THR A 30 -19.31 -3.91 -11.54
C THR A 30 -18.46 -4.70 -10.56
N VAL A 31 -17.47 -5.43 -11.08
CA VAL A 31 -16.51 -6.20 -10.29
C VAL A 31 -15.11 -5.73 -10.62
N ASP A 32 -14.37 -5.41 -9.57
CA ASP A 32 -12.96 -5.07 -9.65
C ASP A 32 -12.12 -6.22 -9.12
N VAL A 33 -11.18 -6.68 -9.94
CA VAL A 33 -10.20 -7.71 -9.57
C VAL A 33 -8.84 -7.03 -9.44
N LEU A 34 -8.31 -7.02 -8.22
CA LEU A 34 -7.08 -6.33 -7.86
C LEU A 34 -5.99 -7.28 -7.38
N THR A 35 -4.76 -6.92 -7.69
CA THR A 35 -3.54 -7.51 -7.12
C THR A 35 -2.85 -6.49 -6.23
N VAL A 36 -2.23 -6.98 -5.15
CA VAL A 36 -1.40 -6.18 -4.25
C VAL A 36 0.02 -6.75 -4.28
N LYS A 37 0.95 -6.00 -4.88
CA LYS A 37 2.34 -6.38 -5.04
C LYS A 37 3.02 -6.56 -3.68
N GLY A 38 3.57 -7.75 -3.48
CA GLY A 38 4.29 -8.13 -2.27
C GLY A 38 3.40 -8.49 -1.08
N ALA A 39 2.09 -8.64 -1.28
CA ALA A 39 1.20 -9.21 -0.28
C ALA A 39 1.04 -10.73 -0.51
N GLY A 40 0.89 -11.48 0.58
CA GLY A 40 0.50 -12.88 0.57
C GLY A 40 -1.00 -13.05 0.80
N HIS A 41 -1.37 -14.11 1.50
CA HIS A 41 -2.78 -14.45 1.76
C HIS A 41 -3.48 -13.43 2.69
N MET A 42 -2.73 -12.82 3.62
CA MET A 42 -3.24 -11.86 4.59
C MET A 42 -2.78 -10.45 4.22
N VAL A 43 -3.35 -9.94 3.13
CA VAL A 43 -2.96 -8.65 2.52
C VAL A 43 -2.84 -7.49 3.52
N PRO A 44 -3.77 -7.26 4.47
CA PRO A 44 -3.63 -6.16 5.42
C PRO A 44 -2.47 -6.33 6.40
N THR A 45 -2.10 -7.58 6.70
CA THR A 45 -0.95 -7.89 7.56
C THR A 45 0.37 -7.66 6.81
N ASP A 46 0.45 -8.13 5.57
CA ASP A 46 1.69 -8.05 4.77
C ASP A 46 1.96 -6.63 4.24
N ARG A 47 0.90 -5.92 3.84
CA ARG A 47 0.97 -4.61 3.17
C ARG A 47 -0.12 -3.67 3.71
N PRO A 48 -0.04 -3.23 4.97
CA PRO A 48 -1.11 -2.47 5.63
C PRO A 48 -1.43 -1.14 4.93
N GLY A 49 -0.43 -0.41 4.47
CA GLY A 49 -0.61 0.88 3.78
C GLY A 49 -1.40 0.76 2.47
N PRO A 50 -0.91 -0.03 1.48
CA PRO A 50 -1.64 -0.30 0.25
C PRO A 50 -3.02 -0.90 0.48
N ALA A 51 -3.17 -1.80 1.47
CA ALA A 51 -4.46 -2.39 1.82
C ALA A 51 -5.48 -1.34 2.28
N LEU A 52 -5.07 -0.42 3.17
CA LEU A 52 -5.92 0.67 3.62
C LEU A 52 -6.40 1.56 2.46
N GLN A 53 -5.47 1.96 1.57
CA GLN A 53 -5.82 2.76 0.39
C GLN A 53 -6.77 2.01 -0.55
N MET A 54 -6.53 0.73 -0.79
CA MET A 54 -7.41 -0.13 -1.59
C MET A 54 -8.83 -0.15 -1.02
N PHE A 55 -9.00 -0.41 0.27
CA PHE A 55 -10.32 -0.46 0.91
C PHE A 55 -11.02 0.90 0.92
N HIS A 56 -10.31 1.96 1.28
CA HIS A 56 -10.86 3.32 1.27
C HIS A 56 -11.38 3.71 -0.12
N ASN A 57 -10.57 3.49 -1.15
CA ASN A 57 -10.91 3.86 -2.52
C ASN A 57 -12.04 3.00 -3.08
N PHE A 58 -12.09 1.71 -2.73
CA PHE A 58 -13.19 0.82 -3.09
C PHE A 58 -14.53 1.29 -2.51
N LEU A 59 -14.55 1.61 -1.20
CA LEU A 59 -15.78 2.06 -0.52
C LEU A 59 -16.33 3.38 -1.07
N LEU A 60 -15.44 4.29 -1.49
CA LEU A 60 -15.83 5.57 -2.04
C LEU A 60 -16.04 5.55 -3.56
N GLY A 61 -15.76 4.42 -4.23
CA GLY A 61 -15.88 4.31 -5.69
C GLY A 61 -14.94 5.24 -6.46
N ILE A 62 -13.79 5.59 -5.88
CA ILE A 62 -12.79 6.50 -6.49
C ILE A 62 -11.60 5.71 -7.05
N PRO A 63 -10.76 6.31 -7.92
CA PRO A 63 -9.61 5.62 -8.50
C PRO A 63 -8.66 5.08 -7.42
N TYR A 64 -8.13 3.87 -7.64
CA TYR A 64 -7.29 3.18 -6.65
C TYR A 64 -5.95 3.87 -6.34
N SER A 65 -5.47 4.74 -7.21
CA SER A 65 -4.26 5.55 -7.00
C SER A 65 -4.50 6.82 -6.16
N THR A 66 -5.73 7.06 -5.68
CA THR A 66 -6.05 8.20 -4.84
C THR A 66 -5.41 8.04 -3.47
N LYS A 67 -4.68 9.07 -3.01
CA LYS A 67 -4.01 9.06 -1.70
C LYS A 67 -5.03 9.20 -0.58
N VAL A 68 -4.87 8.40 0.46
CA VAL A 68 -5.70 8.50 1.67
C VAL A 68 -5.38 9.79 2.44
N PRO A 69 -6.37 10.40 3.12
CA PRO A 69 -6.19 11.64 3.89
C PRO A 69 -5.58 11.42 5.28
N PHE A 70 -5.00 10.24 5.54
CA PHE A 70 -4.45 9.89 6.85
C PHE A 70 -2.96 10.22 6.95
N ASN A 71 -2.49 10.49 8.17
CA ASN A 71 -1.06 10.61 8.42
C ASN A 71 -0.42 9.21 8.38
N LEU A 72 0.41 8.99 7.36
CA LEU A 72 1.14 7.73 7.16
C LEU A 72 2.59 7.81 7.66
N ALA A 73 2.97 8.91 8.32
CA ALA A 73 4.29 9.04 8.92
C ALA A 73 4.46 8.01 10.03
N HIS A 74 5.63 7.39 10.07
CA HIS A 74 5.98 6.51 11.17
C HIS A 74 6.00 7.31 12.47
N THR A 75 5.40 6.74 13.52
CA THR A 75 5.50 7.28 14.87
C THR A 75 6.98 7.37 15.25
N PRO A 76 7.44 8.49 15.81
CA PRO A 76 8.81 8.60 16.29
C PRO A 76 9.10 7.51 17.33
N LEU A 77 10.36 7.08 17.37
CA LEU A 77 10.79 6.09 18.36
C LEU A 77 10.64 6.65 19.77
N LYS A 78 10.21 5.79 20.70
CA LYS A 78 10.15 6.17 22.11
C LYS A 78 11.56 6.53 22.61
N PRO A 79 11.71 7.48 23.56
CA PRO A 79 13.01 7.92 24.06
C PRO A 79 13.93 6.78 24.50
N GLU A 80 13.38 5.74 25.12
CA GLU A 80 14.12 4.55 25.56
C GLU A 80 14.88 3.83 24.43
N TYR A 81 14.36 3.87 23.19
CA TYR A 81 14.95 3.21 22.03
C TYR A 81 15.79 4.15 21.16
N GLN A 82 15.77 5.46 21.40
CA GLN A 82 16.53 6.43 20.61
C GLN A 82 18.04 6.23 20.78
N ASN A 83 18.48 5.89 22.00
CA ASN A 83 19.90 5.62 22.28
C ASN A 83 20.44 4.37 21.57
N LEU A 84 19.60 3.34 21.36
CA LEU A 84 20.01 2.09 20.69
C LEU A 84 20.32 2.30 19.20
N LEU A 85 19.62 3.22 18.53
CA LEU A 85 19.96 3.60 17.16
C LEU A 85 21.31 4.29 17.08
N GLN A 86 21.62 5.17 18.05
CA GLN A 86 22.91 5.84 18.11
C GLN A 86 24.04 4.86 18.40
N VAL A 87 23.83 3.87 19.28
CA VAL A 87 24.82 2.81 19.53
C VAL A 87 25.01 1.93 18.30
N CYS A 88 23.95 1.53 17.59
CA CYS A 88 24.08 0.74 16.37
C CYS A 88 24.84 1.51 15.27
N CYS A 89 24.57 2.81 15.11
CA CYS A 89 25.27 3.67 14.15
C CYS A 89 26.73 3.94 14.58
N CYS A 90 27.00 4.18 15.87
CA CYS A 90 28.35 4.36 16.40
C CYS A 90 29.18 3.06 16.41
N GLN A 91 28.57 1.90 16.65
CA GLN A 91 29.26 0.60 16.60
C GLN A 91 29.69 0.27 15.17
N LEU A 92 28.93 0.65 14.15
CA LEU A 92 29.35 0.51 12.75
C LEU A 92 30.54 1.41 12.42
N TYR A 93 30.57 2.65 12.93
CA TYR A 93 31.70 3.56 12.74
C TYR A 93 32.99 3.12 13.47
N SER A 94 32.86 2.38 14.57
CA SER A 94 34.02 1.86 15.33
C SER A 94 34.67 0.62 14.70
N ILE A 95 34.09 0.05 13.63
CA ILE A 95 34.64 -1.11 12.91
C ILE A 95 35.30 -0.69 11.57
N GLY A 96 35.32 0.60 11.23
CA GLY A 96 36.15 1.12 10.14
C GLY A 96 35.81 0.58 8.75
N LEU A 97 34.54 0.74 8.34
CA LEU A 97 34.13 0.75 6.92
C LEU A 97 33.74 2.18 6.52
#